data_AF-A0A2X3HGH6-F1
#
_entry.id   AF-A0A2X3HGH6-F1
#
_cell.length_a   1.000
_cell.length_b   1.000
_cell.length_c   1.000
_cell.angle_alpha   90.00
_cell.angle_beta   90.00
_cell.angle_gamma   90.00
#
_symmetry.space_group_name_H-M   'P 1'
#
loop_
_entity.id
_entity.type
_entity.pdbx_description
1 polymer ?
#
loop_
_entity_poly.entity_id
_entity_poly.type
_entity_poly.pdbx_seq_one_letter_code
_entity_poly.pdbx_strand_id
1 'polypeptide(L)'
;MGEIKLLNEEEVKERFPLVKPGFGAVFVSGGGRVRGGQIRDALLQGAAQNGITQIFETAKLTAEGALFAGEKEVPYDRLVLSAGAFLPKLMEPLGYKVQVLAQKGQIITMTFDQKTDDWPVILPPATKSIVPFNDGEIMLGATHEKKPNSI
;
A
#
# COMPACT_ATOMS: atom_id res chain seq x y z
N MET A 1 -23.45 1.73 -0.59
CA MET A 1 -22.94 1.09 0.64
C MET A 1 -23.03 -0.42 0.43
N GLY A 2 -22.02 -1.18 0.84
CA GLY A 2 -22.03 -2.64 0.69
C GLY A 2 -22.88 -3.33 1.77
N GLU A 3 -23.17 -4.60 1.56
CA GLU A 3 -23.85 -5.48 2.52
C GLU A 3 -22.83 -6.22 3.39
N ILE A 4 -23.21 -6.48 4.64
CA ILE A 4 -22.44 -7.30 5.57
C ILE A 4 -23.26 -8.56 5.85
N LYS A 5 -22.64 -9.74 5.68
CA LYS A 5 -23.27 -11.04 5.86
C LYS A 5 -22.37 -11.95 6.69
N LEU A 6 -22.95 -12.71 7.61
CA LEU A 6 -22.27 -13.84 8.22
C LEU A 6 -22.36 -15.02 7.25
N LEU A 7 -21.22 -15.64 6.98
CA LEU A 7 -21.12 -16.82 6.14
C LEU A 7 -20.80 -18.04 7.01
N ASN A 8 -21.53 -19.12 6.76
CA ASN A 8 -21.19 -20.44 7.27
C ASN A 8 -20.02 -21.06 6.47
N GLU A 9 -19.57 -22.24 6.88
CA GLU A 9 -18.42 -22.90 6.27
C GLU A 9 -18.62 -23.28 4.79
N GLU A 10 -19.82 -23.72 4.40
CA GLU A 10 -20.14 -24.08 3.02
C GLU A 10 -20.09 -22.84 2.12
N GLU A 11 -20.67 -21.73 2.58
CA GLU A 11 -20.69 -20.45 1.87
C GLU A 11 -19.27 -19.86 1.73
N VAL A 12 -18.41 -20.03 2.75
CA VAL A 12 -16.99 -19.63 2.66
C VAL A 12 -16.26 -20.50 1.64
N LYS A 13 -16.50 -21.82 1.65
CA LYS A 13 -15.85 -22.76 0.73
C LYS A 13 -16.21 -22.50 -0.73
N GLU A 14 -17.46 -22.12 -1.01
CA GLU A 14 -17.91 -21.73 -2.35
C GLU A 14 -17.15 -20.50 -2.87
N ARG A 15 -16.94 -19.49 -2.01
CA ARG A 15 -16.30 -18.21 -2.39
C ARG A 15 -14.78 -18.26 -2.42
N PHE A 16 -14.19 -19.09 -1.57
CA PHE A 16 -12.75 -19.29 -1.51
C PHE A 16 -12.44 -20.80 -1.40
N PRO A 17 -12.42 -21.52 -2.54
CA PRO A 17 -12.19 -22.97 -2.60
C PRO A 17 -10.93 -23.48 -1.88
N LEU A 18 -9.92 -22.64 -1.66
CA LEU A 18 -8.68 -23.04 -0.96
C LEU A 18 -8.81 -23.05 0.57
N VAL A 19 -9.93 -22.57 1.13
CA VAL A 19 -10.15 -22.59 2.58
C VAL A 19 -10.16 -24.04 3.09
N LYS A 20 -9.53 -24.25 4.25
CA LYS A 20 -9.65 -25.51 4.99
C LYS A 20 -11.00 -25.57 5.71
N PRO A 21 -11.48 -26.76 6.10
CA PRO A 21 -12.65 -26.88 6.95
C PRO A 21 -12.50 -26.13 8.28
N GLY A 22 -13.63 -25.80 8.91
CA GLY A 22 -13.72 -25.16 10.23
C GLY A 22 -13.70 -23.62 10.26
N PHE A 23 -13.90 -22.96 9.12
CA PHE A 23 -13.92 -21.49 9.03
C PHE A 23 -15.29 -20.95 8.60
N GLY A 24 -15.93 -20.17 9.47
CA GLY A 24 -16.95 -19.19 9.07
C GLY A 24 -16.31 -17.83 8.77
N ALA A 25 -17.08 -16.88 8.25
CA ALA A 25 -16.56 -15.55 7.92
C ALA A 25 -17.60 -14.43 8.08
N VAL A 26 -17.10 -13.20 8.17
CA VAL A 26 -17.88 -11.98 7.92
C VAL A 26 -17.57 -11.53 6.50
N PHE A 27 -18.55 -11.59 5.61
CA PHE A 27 -18.42 -11.10 4.24
C PHE A 27 -18.91 -9.66 4.13
N VAL A 28 -18.12 -8.83 3.45
CA VAL A 28 -18.42 -7.42 3.23
C VAL A 28 -18.36 -7.13 1.73
N SER A 29 -19.52 -6.97 1.08
CA SER A 29 -19.59 -6.82 -0.38
C SER A 29 -19.06 -5.48 -0.90
N GLY A 30 -18.92 -4.49 0.00
CA GLY A 30 -18.31 -3.20 -0.33
C GLY A 30 -16.78 -3.21 -0.33
N GLY A 31 -16.15 -4.33 0.06
CA GLY A 31 -14.71 -4.49 0.02
C GLY A 31 -14.21 -4.50 -1.44
N GLY A 32 -13.19 -3.70 -1.72
CA GLY A 32 -12.54 -3.64 -3.02
C GLY A 32 -11.06 -4.01 -2.95
N ARG A 33 -10.47 -4.28 -4.11
CA ARG A 33 -9.04 -4.53 -4.28
C ARG A 33 -8.55 -3.78 -5.49
N VAL A 34 -7.33 -3.26 -5.41
CA VAL A 34 -6.74 -2.41 -6.44
C VAL A 34 -5.25 -2.71 -6.59
N ARG A 35 -4.71 -2.47 -7.79
CA ARG A 35 -3.26 -2.46 -7.99
C ARG A 35 -2.72 -1.07 -7.67
N GLY A 36 -2.10 -0.93 -6.50
CA GLY A 36 -1.61 0.37 -6.01
C GLY A 36 -0.65 1.07 -6.99
N GLY A 37 0.21 0.30 -7.67
CA GLY A 37 1.10 0.83 -8.71
C GLY A 37 0.34 1.49 -9.87
N GLN A 38 -0.72 0.85 -10.37
CA GLN A 38 -1.53 1.40 -11.46
C GLN A 38 -2.28 2.67 -11.04
N ILE A 39 -2.80 2.73 -9.81
CA ILE A 39 -3.43 3.96 -9.28
C ILE A 39 -2.40 5.09 -9.20
N ARG A 40 -1.21 4.81 -8.64
CA ARG A 40 -0.12 5.80 -8.57
C ARG A 40 0.21 6.35 -9.95
N ASP A 41 0.39 5.46 -10.93
CA ASP A 41 0.80 5.84 -12.28
C ASP A 41 -0.29 6.66 -12.97
N ALA A 42 -1.56 6.29 -12.81
CA ALA A 42 -2.70 7.05 -13.30
C ALA A 42 -2.77 8.46 -12.68
N LEU A 43 -2.51 8.60 -11.38
CA LEU A 43 -2.48 9.90 -10.70
C LEU A 43 -1.32 10.77 -11.21
N LEU A 44 -0.12 10.20 -11.38
CA LEU A 44 1.03 10.92 -11.92
C LEU A 44 0.76 11.35 -13.38
N GLN A 45 0.19 10.48 -14.20
CA GLN A 45 -0.17 10.83 -15.57
C GLN A 45 -1.21 11.96 -15.60
N GLY A 46 -2.27 11.85 -14.80
CA GLY A 46 -3.30 12.89 -14.69
C GLY A 46 -2.72 14.23 -14.22
N ALA A 47 -1.79 14.21 -13.27
CA ALA A 47 -1.08 15.42 -12.83
C ALA A 47 -0.30 16.09 -13.97
N ALA A 48 0.47 15.31 -14.74
CA ALA A 48 1.20 15.83 -15.89
C ALA A 48 0.27 16.42 -16.96
N GLN A 49 -0.86 15.76 -17.24
CA GLN A 49 -1.88 16.26 -18.17
C GLN A 49 -2.53 17.58 -17.70
N ASN A 50 -2.55 17.83 -16.39
CA ASN A 50 -3.02 19.09 -15.80
C ASN A 50 -1.88 20.12 -15.62
N GLY A 51 -0.73 19.93 -16.28
CA GLY A 51 0.36 20.90 -16.32
C GLY A 51 1.29 20.87 -15.09
N ILE A 52 1.20 19.86 -14.23
CA ILE A 52 2.13 19.70 -13.10
C ILE A 52 3.50 19.29 -13.63
N THR A 53 4.53 20.06 -13.27
CA THR A 53 5.92 19.71 -13.53
C THR A 53 6.36 18.62 -12.56
N GLN A 54 6.85 17.50 -13.10
CA GLN A 54 7.37 16.38 -12.32
C GLN A 54 8.90 16.38 -12.35
N ILE A 55 9.52 16.30 -11.17
CA ILE A 55 10.97 16.21 -11.03
C ILE A 55 11.28 14.89 -10.33
N PHE A 56 11.93 13.98 -11.06
CA PHE A 56 12.29 12.64 -10.55
C PHE A 56 13.70 12.65 -9.98
N GLU A 57 13.87 13.35 -8.86
CA GLU A 57 15.15 13.48 -8.16
C GLU A 57 14.98 13.28 -6.65
N THR A 58 16.09 13.04 -5.95
CA THR A 58 16.06 13.00 -4.48
C THR A 58 15.97 14.42 -3.93
N ALA A 59 14.90 14.69 -3.19
CA ALA A 59 14.70 15.97 -2.51
C ALA A 59 15.58 16.09 -1.25
N LYS A 60 16.12 17.28 -1.01
CA LYS A 60 16.85 17.66 0.21
C LYS A 60 16.40 19.03 0.69
N LEU A 61 16.31 19.20 2.01
CA LEU A 61 16.10 20.50 2.66
C LEU A 61 17.38 20.93 3.37
N THR A 62 17.69 22.22 3.32
CA THR A 62 18.75 22.81 4.17
C THR A 62 18.16 23.28 5.50
N ALA A 63 19.02 23.69 6.44
CA ALA A 63 18.58 24.26 7.72
C ALA A 63 17.82 25.59 7.56
N GLU A 64 18.08 26.31 6.48
CA GLU A 64 17.42 27.57 6.11
C GLU A 64 16.08 27.32 5.37
N GLY A 65 15.75 26.06 5.09
CA GLY A 65 14.53 25.67 4.38
C GLY A 65 14.64 25.68 2.86
N ALA A 66 15.82 25.88 2.28
CA ALA A 66 15.98 25.77 0.82
C ALA A 66 15.74 24.33 0.34
N LEU A 67 14.94 24.17 -0.71
CA LEU A 67 14.61 22.87 -1.30
C LEU A 67 15.51 22.61 -2.51
N PHE A 68 16.16 21.45 -2.53
CA PHE A 68 16.94 20.98 -3.66
C PHE A 68 16.34 19.69 -4.22
N ALA A 69 16.27 19.60 -5.54
CA ALA A 69 16.03 18.38 -6.29
C ALA A 69 17.35 17.97 -6.96
N GLY A 70 18.04 16.97 -6.40
CA GLY A 70 19.41 16.65 -6.78
C GLY A 70 20.37 17.78 -6.35
N GLU A 71 20.97 18.46 -7.32
CA GLU A 71 21.85 19.63 -7.10
C GLU A 71 21.16 20.97 -7.42
N LYS A 72 19.94 20.93 -7.97
CA LYS A 72 19.22 22.12 -8.39
C LYS A 72 18.31 22.63 -7.28
N GLU A 73 18.44 23.89 -6.93
CA GLU A 73 17.49 24.57 -6.03
C GLU A 73 16.13 24.76 -6.72
N VAL A 74 15.06 24.48 -5.98
CA VAL A 74 13.67 24.57 -6.43
C VAL A 74 12.93 25.60 -5.57
N PRO A 75 12.53 26.75 -6.15
CA PRO A 75 11.80 27.77 -5.40
C PRO A 75 10.38 27.31 -5.09
N TYR A 76 9.85 27.73 -3.94
CA TYR A 76 8.48 27.43 -3.53
C TYR A 76 7.95 28.51 -2.57
N ASP A 77 6.64 28.78 -2.63
CA ASP A 77 5.95 29.60 -1.62
C ASP A 77 5.36 28.73 -0.50
N ARG A 78 5.00 27.48 -0.84
CA ARG A 78 4.44 26.50 0.07
C ARG A 78 5.00 25.12 -0.25
N LEU A 79 5.25 24.34 0.80
CA LEU A 79 5.80 23.00 0.70
C LEU A 79 4.84 21.99 1.35
N VAL A 80 4.46 20.96 0.59
CA VAL A 80 3.71 19.81 1.10
C VAL A 80 4.64 18.61 1.11
N LEU A 81 4.81 17.99 2.28
CA LEU A 81 5.74 16.88 2.47
C LEU A 81 4.99 15.54 2.48
N SER A 82 5.12 14.77 1.41
CA SER A 82 4.56 13.42 1.26
C SER A 82 5.66 12.35 1.16
N ALA A 83 6.73 12.48 1.96
CA ALA A 83 7.96 11.67 1.85
C ALA A 83 7.89 10.28 2.52
N GLY A 84 6.72 9.89 3.07
CA GLY A 84 6.50 8.59 3.71
C GLY A 84 7.57 8.27 4.76
N ALA A 85 8.11 7.05 4.72
CA ALA A 85 9.13 6.58 5.66
C ALA A 85 10.46 7.38 5.64
N PHE A 86 10.69 8.21 4.62
CA PHE A 86 11.88 9.06 4.50
C PHE A 86 11.71 10.44 5.14
N LEU A 87 10.51 10.78 5.61
CA LEU A 87 10.22 12.08 6.23
C LEU A 87 11.18 12.44 7.39
N PRO A 88 11.55 11.53 8.32
CA PRO A 88 12.50 11.87 9.38
C PRO A 88 13.86 12.35 8.83
N LYS A 89 14.39 11.69 7.80
CA LYS A 89 15.67 12.06 7.16
C LYS A 89 15.57 13.39 6.42
N LEU A 90 14.45 13.66 5.75
CA LEU A 90 14.23 14.93 5.05
C LEU A 90 14.15 16.12 6.02
N MET A 91 13.62 15.90 7.22
CA MET A 91 13.39 16.94 8.23
C MET A 91 14.57 17.15 9.20
N GLU A 92 15.55 16.25 9.19
CA GLU A 92 16.74 16.30 10.07
C GLU A 92 17.51 17.63 10.01
N PRO A 93 17.80 18.23 8.82
CA PRO A 93 18.53 19.50 8.74
C PRO A 93 17.80 20.69 9.39
N LEU A 94 16.47 20.61 9.49
CA LEU A 94 15.63 21.62 10.11
C LEU A 94 15.47 21.38 11.64
N GLY A 95 16.07 20.33 12.19
CA GLY A 95 16.04 20.02 13.62
C GLY A 95 14.71 19.41 14.13
N TYR A 96 13.80 19.03 13.23
CA TYR A 96 12.52 18.44 13.64
C TYR A 96 12.64 16.95 13.95
N LYS A 97 11.90 16.51 14.98
CA LYS A 97 11.73 15.09 15.31
C LYS A 97 10.40 14.59 14.76
N VAL A 98 10.47 13.61 13.86
CA VAL A 98 9.31 13.01 13.21
C VAL A 98 9.05 11.62 13.79
N GLN A 99 7.82 11.35 14.24
CA GLN A 99 7.40 10.05 14.77
C GLN A 99 6.87 9.12 13.66
N VAL A 100 7.70 8.88 12.65
CA VAL A 100 7.42 7.95 11.55
C VAL A 100 8.55 6.92 11.48
N LEU A 101 8.19 5.64 11.42
CA LEU A 101 9.14 4.53 11.33
C LEU A 101 8.92 3.72 10.06
N ALA A 102 10.02 3.36 9.40
CA ALA A 102 9.97 2.41 8.30
C ALA A 102 9.74 0.99 8.84
N GLN A 103 8.69 0.33 8.36
CA GLN A 103 8.46 -1.09 8.59
C GLN A 103 8.56 -1.83 7.25
N LYS A 104 9.50 -2.76 7.17
CA LYS A 104 9.65 -3.57 5.97
C LYS A 104 8.55 -4.63 5.94
N GLY A 105 7.92 -4.77 4.78
CA GLY A 105 6.98 -5.83 4.48
C GLY A 105 7.35 -6.50 3.16
N GLN A 106 7.29 -7.82 3.15
CA GLN A 106 7.51 -8.64 1.97
C GLN A 106 6.19 -9.29 1.55
N ILE A 107 5.96 -9.30 0.25
CA ILE A 107 4.76 -9.81 -0.40
C ILE A 107 5.19 -10.81 -1.47
N ILE A 108 4.48 -11.92 -1.59
CA ILE A 108 4.69 -12.91 -2.65
C ILE A 108 3.49 -12.85 -3.58
N THR A 109 3.76 -12.87 -4.88
CA THR A 109 2.74 -13.04 -5.91
C THR A 109 2.89 -14.43 -6.52
N MET A 110 1.77 -15.11 -6.73
CA MET A 110 1.70 -16.44 -7.34
C MET A 110 0.54 -16.46 -8.34
N THR A 111 0.64 -17.33 -9.35
CA THR A 111 -0.42 -17.49 -10.37
C THR A 111 -0.86 -18.95 -10.37
N PHE A 112 -2.17 -19.15 -10.34
CA PHE A 112 -2.81 -20.45 -10.44
C PHE A 112 -3.44 -20.62 -11.82
N ASP A 113 -3.62 -21.86 -12.27
CA ASP A 113 -4.31 -22.16 -13.53
C ASP A 113 -5.81 -21.84 -13.48
N GLN A 114 -6.38 -21.83 -12.27
CA GLN A 114 -7.78 -21.51 -12.04
C GLN A 114 -8.00 -19.99 -11.95
N LYS A 115 -9.15 -19.53 -12.44
CA LYS A 115 -9.59 -18.14 -12.26
C LYS A 115 -9.88 -17.83 -10.79
N THR A 116 -9.49 -16.62 -10.38
CA THR A 116 -9.64 -16.11 -9.02
C THR A 116 -10.28 -14.71 -9.00
N ASP A 117 -10.79 -14.27 -10.15
CA ASP A 117 -11.36 -12.95 -10.42
C ASP A 117 -12.46 -12.58 -9.41
N ASP A 118 -13.38 -13.50 -9.17
CA ASP A 118 -14.55 -13.34 -8.30
C ASP A 118 -14.26 -13.66 -6.82
N TRP A 119 -13.02 -14.06 -6.50
CA TRP A 119 -12.66 -14.36 -5.12
C TRP A 119 -12.54 -13.06 -4.31
N PRO A 120 -13.08 -13.03 -3.08
CA PRO A 120 -12.96 -11.87 -2.23
C PRO A 120 -11.53 -11.74 -1.67
N VAL A 121 -11.21 -10.54 -1.18
CA VAL A 121 -10.03 -10.35 -0.32
C VAL A 121 -10.23 -11.15 0.95
N ILE A 122 -9.26 -11.99 1.29
CA ILE A 122 -9.31 -12.81 2.51
C ILE A 122 -8.40 -12.18 3.56
N LEU A 123 -8.99 -11.90 4.72
CA LEU A 123 -8.31 -11.46 5.92
C LEU A 123 -8.37 -12.60 6.95
N PRO A 124 -7.41 -13.55 6.93
CA PRO A 124 -7.36 -14.61 7.94
C PRO A 124 -7.14 -14.03 9.35
N PRO A 125 -7.36 -14.82 10.43
CA PRO A 125 -7.09 -14.41 11.82
C PRO A 125 -5.63 -14.04 12.18
N ALA A 126 -4.77 -13.85 11.18
CA ALA A 126 -3.37 -13.46 11.30
C ALA A 126 -3.14 -12.08 10.65
N THR A 127 -1.99 -11.45 10.89
CA THR A 127 -1.62 -10.16 10.27
C THR A 127 -1.19 -10.34 8.80
N LYS A 128 -2.01 -11.02 7.99
CA LYS A 128 -1.78 -11.34 6.58
C LYS A 128 -3.07 -11.10 5.81
N SER A 129 -2.93 -10.87 4.53
CA SER A 129 -3.99 -10.71 3.55
C SER A 129 -3.69 -11.60 2.36
N ILE A 130 -4.75 -12.21 1.82
CA ILE A 130 -4.73 -12.92 0.55
C ILE A 130 -5.58 -12.07 -0.39
N VAL A 131 -4.97 -11.54 -1.45
CA VAL A 131 -5.61 -10.63 -2.39
C VAL A 131 -5.58 -11.29 -3.77
N PRO A 132 -6.69 -11.90 -4.19
CA PRO A 132 -6.83 -12.42 -5.55
C PRO A 132 -6.78 -11.31 -6.59
N PHE A 133 -6.40 -11.63 -7.82
CA PHE A 133 -6.41 -10.81 -9.02
C PHE A 133 -6.92 -11.63 -10.20
N ASN A 134 -7.16 -10.96 -11.32
CA ASN A 134 -7.68 -11.64 -12.50
C ASN A 134 -6.66 -12.66 -13.01
N ASP A 135 -7.14 -13.62 -13.81
CA ASP A 135 -6.30 -14.61 -14.48
C ASP A 135 -5.47 -15.48 -13.50
N GLY A 136 -6.05 -15.74 -12.32
CA GLY A 136 -5.50 -16.67 -11.34
C GLY A 136 -4.37 -16.11 -10.48
N GLU A 137 -4.02 -14.83 -10.61
CA GLU A 137 -3.00 -14.20 -9.78
C GLU A 137 -3.51 -14.03 -8.33
N ILE A 138 -2.65 -14.29 -7.35
CA ILE A 138 -2.90 -14.04 -5.93
C ILE A 138 -1.67 -13.38 -5.32
N MET A 139 -1.91 -12.32 -4.56
CA MET A 139 -0.92 -11.64 -3.74
C MET A 139 -1.09 -12.04 -2.28
N LEU A 140 -0.04 -12.58 -1.67
CA LEU A 140 0.02 -12.99 -0.27
C LEU A 140 1.01 -12.13 0.49
N GLY A 141 0.56 -11.52 1.59
CA GLY A 141 1.45 -10.69 2.38
C GLY A 141 0.75 -9.95 3.51
N ALA A 142 1.38 -8.94 4.11
CA ALA A 142 2.83 -8.75 4.09
C ALA A 142 3.46 -9.36 5.35
N THR A 143 4.76 -9.65 5.31
CA THR A 143 5.53 -9.70 6.57
C THR A 143 5.45 -8.34 7.27
N HIS A 144 5.62 -8.32 8.59
CA HIS A 144 5.77 -7.09 9.36
C HIS A 144 7.09 -7.17 10.11
N GLU A 145 8.17 -6.74 9.47
CA GLU A 145 9.51 -6.81 10.04
C GLU A 145 9.71 -5.65 11.00
N LYS A 146 9.57 -5.95 12.30
CA LYS A 146 9.99 -5.05 13.37
C LYS A 146 11.50 -5.18 13.55
N LYS A 147 12.21 -4.06 13.67
CA LYS A 147 13.59 -4.11 14.15
C LYS A 147 13.57 -4.45 15.65
N PRO A 148 14.41 -5.38 16.13
CA PRO A 148 14.64 -5.51 17.57
C PRO A 148 15.25 -4.18 18.04
N ASN A 149 14.62 -3.55 19.03
CA ASN A 149 14.95 -2.23 19.61
C ASN A 149 14.42 -0.98 18.88
N SER A 150 13.11 -0.91 18.63
CA SER A 150 12.42 0.38 18.72
C SER A 150 11.72 0.41 20.08
N ILE A 151 12.22 1.28 20.96
CA ILE A 151 11.59 1.63 22.25
C ILE A 151 10.26 2.30 21.96
#